data_AF-A0A139PN17-F1
#
_entry.id   AF-A0A139PN17-F1
#
_cell.length_a   1.000
_cell.length_b   1.000
_cell.length_c   1.000
_cell.angle_alpha   90.00
_cell.angle_beta   90.00
_cell.angle_gamma   90.00
#
_symmetry.space_group_name_H-M   'P 1'
#
loop_
_entity.id
_entity.type
_entity.pdbx_description
1 polymer ?
#
loop_
_entity_poly.entity_id
_entity_poly.type
_entity_poly.pdbx_seq_one_letter_code
_entity_poly.pdbx_strand_id
1 'polypeptide(L)'
;MATHQPEYSRENVSGTIIGFWTPEIFHGVSVAGYHLHFISDDLTFGGHVMDFVIKEGMIEVGAVDQLDQRFPVQDRQYLFAKFNVDEMKKDIDKSE
;
A
#
# COMPACT_ATOMS: atom_id res chain seq x y z
N MET A 1 -6.85 -7.22 -12.23
CA MET A 1 -5.54 -7.88 -12.10
C MET A 1 -4.51 -6.77 -12.15
N ALA A 2 -3.72 -6.56 -11.08
CA ALA A 2 -2.66 -5.55 -11.03
C ALA A 2 -1.64 -5.70 -12.18
N THR A 3 -1.58 -6.87 -12.83
CA THR A 3 -0.73 -7.19 -13.98
C THR A 3 -0.91 -6.32 -15.23
N HIS A 4 -1.92 -5.43 -15.27
CA HIS A 4 -2.14 -4.47 -16.36
C HIS A 4 -2.24 -3.03 -15.84
N GLN A 5 -1.73 -2.76 -14.63
CA GLN A 5 -1.73 -1.40 -14.10
C GLN A 5 -0.81 -0.51 -14.94
N PRO A 6 -1.23 0.71 -15.31
CA PRO A 6 -0.33 1.64 -15.95
C PRO A 6 0.70 2.12 -14.94
N GLU A 7 1.97 1.96 -15.26
CA GLU A 7 3.10 2.43 -14.47
C GLU A 7 3.67 3.72 -15.09
N TYR A 8 4.06 4.65 -14.22
CA TYR A 8 4.60 5.94 -14.64
C TYR A 8 5.87 6.24 -13.85
N SER A 9 6.86 6.81 -14.51
CA SER A 9 8.09 7.29 -13.89
C SER A 9 8.26 8.79 -14.08
N ARG A 10 8.87 9.43 -13.08
CA ARG A 10 9.29 10.83 -13.09
C ARG A 10 10.66 10.96 -12.47
N GLU A 11 11.48 11.81 -13.05
CA GLU A 11 12.79 12.16 -12.50
C GLU A 11 12.76 13.57 -11.93
N ASN A 12 13.55 13.82 -10.89
CA ASN A 12 13.74 15.14 -10.29
C ASN A 12 12.42 15.82 -9.88
N VAL A 13 11.50 15.05 -9.28
CA VAL A 13 10.22 15.54 -8.76
C VAL A 13 10.32 15.74 -7.25
N SER A 14 9.79 16.86 -6.76
CA SER A 14 9.60 17.11 -5.33
C SER A 14 8.17 16.70 -4.91
N GLY A 15 8.06 16.13 -3.73
CA GLY A 15 6.79 15.62 -3.22
C GLY A 15 6.94 14.93 -1.87
N THR A 16 5.86 14.29 -1.45
CA THR A 16 5.79 13.57 -0.17
C THR A 16 5.50 12.08 -0.42
N ILE A 17 6.27 11.20 0.24
CA ILE A 17 5.95 9.77 0.36
C ILE A 17 5.27 9.55 1.70
N ILE A 18 4.14 8.84 1.71
CA ILE A 18 3.38 8.48 2.90
C ILE A 18 3.04 6.99 2.85
N GLY A 19 3.14 6.30 3.98
CA GLY A 19 2.74 4.91 4.05
C GLY A 19 2.96 4.28 5.40
N PHE A 20 2.80 2.97 5.45
CA PHE A 20 2.93 2.17 6.67
C PHE A 20 3.91 1.03 6.46
N TRP A 21 4.58 0.65 7.55
CA TRP A 21 5.23 -0.64 7.65
C TRP A 21 4.34 -1.60 8.44
N THR A 22 4.06 -2.77 7.88
CA THR A 22 3.26 -3.81 8.53
C THR A 22 4.13 -5.03 8.86
N PRO A 23 4.08 -5.56 10.11
CA PRO A 23 4.73 -6.81 10.45
C PRO A 23 4.21 -8.01 9.62
N GLU A 24 5.07 -8.97 9.33
CA GLU A 24 4.74 -10.16 8.52
C GLU A 24 3.55 -10.97 9.05
N ILE A 25 3.38 -11.06 10.37
CA ILE A 25 2.24 -11.77 10.99
C ILE A 25 0.87 -11.16 10.61
N PHE A 26 0.82 -9.90 10.18
CA PHE A 26 -0.39 -9.22 9.72
C PHE A 26 -0.55 -9.24 8.18
N HIS A 27 0.29 -9.98 7.46
CA HIS A 27 0.16 -10.15 6.01
C HIS A 27 -1.19 -10.79 5.65
N GLY A 28 -1.97 -10.08 4.83
CA GLY A 28 -3.33 -10.45 4.43
C GLY A 28 -4.44 -9.69 5.18
N VAL A 29 -4.17 -9.17 6.38
CA VAL A 29 -4.99 -8.09 6.98
C VAL A 29 -4.58 -6.74 6.40
N SER A 30 -3.26 -6.58 6.17
CA SER A 30 -2.63 -5.49 5.44
C SER A 30 -1.54 -6.06 4.52
N VAL A 31 -0.79 -5.19 3.84
CA VAL A 31 0.39 -5.56 3.03
C VAL A 31 1.61 -5.57 3.94
N ALA A 32 2.32 -6.71 4.00
CA ALA A 32 3.52 -6.83 4.83
C ALA A 32 4.69 -6.04 4.26
N GLY A 33 5.55 -5.53 5.12
CA GLY A 33 6.60 -4.60 4.70
C GLY A 33 6.05 -3.20 4.48
N TYR A 34 6.68 -2.44 3.59
CA TYR A 34 6.30 -1.06 3.31
C TYR A 34 5.24 -0.99 2.22
N HIS A 35 4.10 -0.37 2.52
CA HIS A 35 3.13 0.06 1.52
C HIS A 35 3.16 1.58 1.46
N LEU A 36 3.73 2.12 0.37
CA LEU A 36 4.05 3.53 0.21
C LEU A 36 3.32 4.15 -0.98
N HIS A 37 2.82 5.36 -0.81
CA HIS A 37 2.21 6.18 -1.86
C HIS A 37 3.00 7.49 -1.98
N PHE A 38 3.00 8.08 -3.17
CA PHE A 38 3.65 9.36 -3.46
C PHE A 38 2.64 10.38 -3.99
N ILE A 39 2.86 11.65 -3.64
CA ILE A 39 2.19 12.80 -4.24
C ILE A 39 3.20 13.93 -4.46
N SER A 40 3.25 14.45 -5.68
CA SER A 40 4.06 15.62 -6.05
C SER A 40 3.54 16.90 -5.41
N ASP A 41 4.43 17.88 -5.20
CA ASP A 41 4.07 19.16 -4.55
C ASP A 41 3.01 19.96 -5.33
N ASP A 42 2.96 19.80 -6.65
CA ASP A 42 1.94 20.43 -7.51
C ASP A 42 0.62 19.66 -7.57
N LEU A 43 0.55 18.51 -6.89
CA LEU A 43 -0.60 17.61 -6.81
C LEU A 43 -1.06 17.02 -8.16
N THR A 44 -0.21 17.07 -9.19
CA THR A 44 -0.58 16.59 -10.54
C THR A 44 -0.07 15.18 -10.85
N PHE A 45 0.88 14.68 -10.06
CA PHE A 45 1.48 13.35 -10.21
C PHE A 45 1.55 12.62 -8.87
N GLY A 46 1.09 11.37 -8.83
CA GLY A 46 1.10 10.54 -7.62
C GLY A 46 0.60 9.12 -7.90
N GLY A 47 0.62 8.28 -6.86
CA GLY A 47 0.16 6.89 -6.94
C GLY A 47 0.86 5.98 -5.93
N HIS A 48 0.60 4.67 -6.08
CA HIS A 48 1.32 3.62 -5.35
C HIS A 48 2.78 3.54 -5.84
N VAL A 49 3.73 3.43 -4.91
CA VAL A 49 5.17 3.50 -5.20
C VAL A 49 5.75 2.09 -5.36
N MET A 50 6.21 1.78 -6.57
CA MET A 50 6.93 0.53 -6.86
C MET A 50 8.43 0.63 -6.55
N ASP A 51 9.05 1.77 -6.87
CA ASP A 51 10.48 2.03 -6.67
C ASP A 51 10.74 3.54 -6.63
N PHE A 52 11.81 3.96 -5.95
CA PHE A 52 12.23 5.36 -5.89
C PHE A 52 13.70 5.50 -5.47
N VAL A 53 14.31 6.63 -5.87
CA VAL A 53 15.62 7.06 -5.38
C VAL A 53 15.48 8.46 -4.80
N ILE A 54 15.86 8.64 -3.54
CA ILE A 54 15.84 9.95 -2.87
C ILE A 54 17.21 10.61 -3.01
N LYS A 55 17.21 11.85 -3.51
CA LYS A 55 18.40 12.71 -3.50
C LYS A 55 18.61 13.36 -2.14
N GLU A 56 17.56 13.99 -1.60
CA GLU A 56 17.54 14.64 -0.29
C GLU A 56 16.09 14.71 0.23
N GLY A 57 15.91 14.75 1.55
CA GLY A 57 14.58 14.81 2.15
C GLY A 57 14.62 14.64 3.68
N MET A 58 13.47 14.82 4.31
CA MET A 58 13.27 14.56 5.73
C MET A 58 12.42 13.30 5.91
N ILE A 59 12.82 12.45 6.85
CA ILE A 59 12.07 11.24 7.19
C ILE A 59 11.53 11.39 8.61
N GLU A 60 10.22 11.21 8.76
CA GLU A 60 9.55 11.11 10.04
C GLU A 60 8.97 9.70 10.20
N VAL A 61 9.19 9.09 11.36
CA VAL A 61 8.66 7.76 11.69
C VAL A 61 7.99 7.83 13.05
N GLY A 62 6.77 7.30 13.15
CA GLY A 62 6.01 7.16 14.38
C GLY A 62 5.65 5.70 14.62
N ALA A 63 5.82 5.23 15.86
CA ALA A 63 5.33 3.92 16.25
C ALA A 63 3.81 3.93 16.36
N VAL A 64 3.17 2.89 15.83
CA VAL A 64 1.74 2.63 15.97
C VAL A 64 1.57 1.43 16.89
N ASP A 65 0.84 1.60 17.99
CA ASP A 65 0.68 0.58 19.04
C ASP A 65 -0.68 -0.15 18.97
N GLN A 66 -1.59 0.31 18.11
CA GLN A 66 -2.93 -0.25 17.97
C GLN A 66 -3.35 -0.42 16.51
N LEU A 67 -4.02 -1.54 16.24
CA LEU A 67 -4.68 -1.85 14.97
C LEU A 67 -6.18 -2.06 15.25
N ASP A 68 -7.03 -1.12 14.84
CA ASP A 68 -8.50 -1.25 14.85
C ASP A 68 -8.98 -1.70 13.46
N GLN A 69 -9.38 -2.97 13.34
CA GLN A 69 -9.99 -3.52 12.13
C GLN A 69 -11.51 -3.47 12.22
N ARG A 70 -12.14 -2.73 11.30
CA ARG A 70 -13.59 -2.68 11.16
C ARG A 70 -14.05 -3.51 9.98
N PHE A 71 -15.13 -4.26 10.16
CA PHE A 71 -15.68 -5.16 9.14
C PHE A 71 -17.00 -4.63 8.58
N PRO A 72 -17.21 -4.66 7.25
CA PRO A 72 -18.43 -4.18 6.60
C PRO A 72 -19.55 -5.22 6.72
N VAL A 73 -20.04 -5.47 7.93
CA VAL A 73 -21.02 -6.54 8.25
C VAL A 73 -22.40 -6.36 7.60
N GLN A 74 -22.67 -5.22 6.99
CA GLN A 74 -23.91 -4.97 6.25
C GLN A 74 -23.79 -5.38 4.77
N ASP A 75 -22.58 -5.66 4.29
CA ASP A 75 -22.33 -6.06 2.91
C ASP A 75 -22.41 -7.58 2.76
N ARG A 76 -23.42 -8.04 2.01
CA ARG A 76 -23.60 -9.47 1.72
C ARG A 76 -22.47 -10.03 0.86
N GLN A 77 -21.87 -9.24 -0.04
CA GLN A 77 -20.73 -9.71 -0.84
C GLN A 77 -19.55 -10.03 0.07
N TYR A 78 -19.27 -9.17 1.05
CA TYR A 78 -18.25 -9.42 2.06
C TYR A 78 -18.55 -10.67 2.90
N LEU A 79 -19.78 -10.80 3.43
CA LEU A 79 -20.16 -11.90 4.33
C LEU A 79 -20.15 -13.28 3.66
N PHE A 80 -20.49 -13.35 2.36
CA PHE A 80 -20.59 -14.61 1.62
C PHE A 80 -19.44 -14.85 0.66
N ALA A 81 -18.42 -13.98 0.66
CA ALA A 81 -17.21 -14.17 -0.11
C ALA A 81 -16.53 -15.48 0.31
N LYS A 82 -16.25 -16.35 -0.66
CA LYS A 82 -15.41 -17.53 -0.44
C LYS A 82 -13.95 -17.10 -0.55
N PHE A 83 -13.32 -16.88 0.60
CA PHE A 83 -11.92 -16.47 0.66
C PHE A 83 -11.00 -17.68 0.75
N ASN A 84 -10.05 -17.76 -0.18
CA ASN A 84 -8.88 -18.61 -0.06
C ASN A 84 -7.70 -17.76 0.38
N VAL A 85 -7.30 -17.90 1.66
CA VAL A 85 -6.26 -17.07 2.27
C VAL A 85 -4.90 -17.27 1.60
N ASP A 86 -4.59 -18.50 1.18
CA ASP A 86 -3.29 -18.81 0.56
C ASP A 86 -3.17 -18.23 -0.86
N GLU A 87 -4.28 -18.17 -1.58
CA GLU A 87 -4.35 -17.54 -2.91
C GLU A 87 -4.29 -16.01 -2.78
N MET A 88 -5.05 -15.45 -1.84
CA MET A 88 -5.06 -14.01 -1.55
C MET A 88 -3.66 -13.48 -1.21
N LYS A 89 -2.91 -14.16 -0.34
CA LYS A 89 -1.54 -13.73 0.02
C LYS A 89 -0.63 -13.65 -1.21
N LYS A 90 -0.70 -14.67 -2.09
CA LYS A 90 0.07 -14.69 -3.35
C LYS A 90 -0.35 -13.59 -4.32
N ASP A 91 -1.61 -13.18 -4.30
CA ASP A 91 -2.10 -12.10 -5.14
C ASP A 91 -1.69 -10.73 -4.60
N ILE A 92 -1.60 -10.55 -3.27
CA ILE A 92 -1.04 -9.36 -2.64
C ILE A 92 0.44 -9.20 -3.05
N ASP A 93 1.25 -10.24 -2.89
CA ASP A 93 2.68 -10.22 -3.25
C ASP A 93 2.96 -9.91 -4.73
N LYS A 94 1.97 -10.11 -5.62
CA LYS A 94 2.10 -9.80 -7.05
C LYS A 94 1.64 -8.40 -7.43
N SER A 95 0.88 -7.76 -6.54
CA SER A 95 0.17 -6.51 -6.83
C SER A 95 0.82 -5.30 -6.17
N GLU A 96 1.67 -5.53 -5.18
CA GLU A 96 2.42 -4.55 -4.38
C GLU A 96 3.92 -4.81 -4.54
#